data_AF-A0A1H0VH28-F1
#
_entry.id   AF-A0A1H0VH28-F1
#
_cell.length_a   1.000
_cell.length_b   1.000
_cell.length_c   1.000
_cell.angle_alpha   90.00
_cell.angle_beta   90.00
_cell.angle_gamma   90.00
#
_symmetry.space_group_name_H-M   'P 1'
#
loop_
_entity.id
_entity.type
_entity.pdbx_description
1 polymer ?
#
loop_
_entity_poly.entity_id
_entity_poly.type
_entity_poly.pdbx_seq_one_letter_code
_entity_poly.pdbx_strand_id
1 'polypeptide(L)'
;YDQGSEMARHKELSANTGIAVYFCDPHSPWQRGTNENTNGLVRQYLPKGMDLSEVTQEQLDAIADEINNRPRKTLNAHSPIEAYRDFLLKHHPPHATIQ
;
A
#
# COMPACT_ATOMS: atom_id res chain seq x y z
N TYR A 1 -10.73 3.93 -1.16
CA TYR A 1 -11.32 2.84 -0.36
C TYR A 1 -12.56 2.30 -1.04
N ASP A 2 -12.97 1.09 -0.69
CA ASP A 2 -14.28 0.57 -1.07
C ASP A 2 -15.30 1.06 -0.04
N GLN A 3 -16.58 0.76 -0.26
CA GLN A 3 -17.65 1.16 0.65
C GLN A 3 -17.82 0.15 1.81
N GLY A 4 -16.75 -0.55 2.20
CA GLY A 4 -16.73 -1.43 3.35
C GLY A 4 -16.94 -0.67 4.66
N SER A 5 -17.50 -1.35 5.66
CA SER A 5 -17.79 -0.78 6.99
C SER A 5 -16.53 -0.39 7.77
N GLU A 6 -15.38 -0.97 7.42
CA GLU A 6 -14.06 -0.67 8.01
C GLU A 6 -13.70 0.82 7.91
N MET A 7 -14.20 1.52 6.89
CA MET A 7 -13.96 2.95 6.66
C MET A 7 -15.14 3.85 7.05
N ALA A 8 -16.09 3.35 7.85
CA ALA A 8 -17.27 4.12 8.29
C ALA A 8 -16.88 5.42 9.03
N ARG A 9 -15.76 5.42 9.77
CA ARG A 9 -15.26 6.57 10.54
C ARG A 9 -14.25 7.44 9.78
N HIS A 10 -14.19 7.37 8.45
CA HIS A 10 -13.22 8.13 7.65
C HIS A 10 -13.26 9.65 7.89
N LYS A 11 -14.42 10.22 8.24
CA LYS A 11 -14.55 11.66 8.55
C LYS A 11 -13.72 12.06 9.77
N GLU A 12 -13.68 11.20 10.79
CA GLU A 12 -12.87 11.44 12.00
C GLU A 12 -11.39 11.32 11.68
N LEU A 13 -11.00 10.33 10.86
CA LEU A 13 -9.63 10.17 10.37
C LEU A 13 -9.17 11.44 9.63
N SER A 14 -9.97 11.96 8.70
CA SER A 14 -9.66 13.19 7.98
C SER A 14 -9.55 14.40 8.89
N ALA A 15 -10.47 14.56 9.85
CA ALA A 15 -10.42 15.67 10.80
C ALA A 15 -9.17 15.66 11.68
N ASN A 16 -8.72 14.48 12.13
CA ASN A 16 -7.59 14.35 13.04
C ASN A 16 -6.23 14.41 12.34
N THR A 17 -6.16 14.03 11.07
CA THR A 17 -4.88 13.90 10.33
C THR A 17 -4.70 14.93 9.21
N GLY A 18 -5.78 15.59 8.79
CA GLY A 18 -5.80 16.42 7.59
C GLY A 18 -5.72 15.63 6.28
N ILE A 19 -5.75 14.29 6.33
CA ILE A 19 -5.65 13.43 5.14
C ILE A 19 -7.01 13.32 4.46
N ALA A 20 -7.06 13.67 3.18
CA ALA A 20 -8.25 13.48 2.35
C ALA A 20 -8.48 11.98 2.09
N VAL A 21 -9.71 11.52 2.32
CA VAL A 21 -10.11 10.12 2.09
C VAL A 21 -11.03 10.07 0.87
N TYR A 22 -10.70 9.17 -0.07
CA TYR A 22 -11.44 8.98 -1.31
C TYR A 22 -12.01 7.56 -1.41
N PHE A 23 -13.21 7.45 -1.97
CA PHE A 23 -13.90 6.18 -2.22
C PHE A 23 -14.04 5.95 -3.72
N CYS A 24 -14.04 4.69 -4.12
CA CYS A 24 -14.36 4.32 -5.49
C CYS A 24 -15.86 4.40 -5.73
N ASP A 25 -16.24 4.69 -6.96
CA ASP A 25 -17.63 4.76 -7.37
C ASP A 25 -18.31 3.39 -7.25
N PRO A 26 -19.61 3.34 -6.90
CA PRO A 26 -20.37 2.09 -6.88
C PRO A 26 -20.22 1.33 -8.20
N HIS A 27 -20.08 0.01 -8.12
CA HIS A 27 -19.93 -0.88 -9.27
C HIS A 27 -18.72 -0.58 -10.18
N SER A 28 -17.71 0.14 -9.69
CA SER A 28 -16.51 0.51 -10.44
C SER A 28 -15.22 -0.13 -9.91
N PRO A 29 -15.12 -1.48 -9.83
CA PRO A 29 -13.96 -2.15 -9.23
C PRO A 29 -12.63 -1.88 -9.95
N TRP A 30 -12.68 -1.51 -11.24
CA TRP A 30 -11.48 -1.16 -12.02
C TRP A 30 -10.73 0.08 -11.50
N GLN A 31 -11.40 0.98 -10.76
CA GLN A 31 -10.74 2.13 -10.12
C GLN A 31 -9.74 1.70 -9.04
N ARG A 32 -9.71 0.41 -8.67
CA ARG A 32 -8.78 -0.19 -7.72
C ARG A 32 -7.91 -1.29 -8.32
N GLY A 33 -7.71 -1.30 -9.64
CA GLY A 33 -6.95 -2.35 -10.31
C GLY A 33 -5.58 -2.63 -9.67
N THR A 34 -4.86 -1.59 -9.24
CA THR A 34 -3.57 -1.71 -8.56
C THR A 34 -3.68 -2.40 -7.19
N ASN A 35 -4.73 -2.10 -6.42
CA ASN A 35 -4.94 -2.71 -5.10
C ASN A 35 -5.23 -4.20 -5.27
N GLU A 36 -6.05 -4.59 -6.25
CA GLU A 36 -6.35 -6.01 -6.49
C GLU A 36 -5.12 -6.78 -6.99
N ASN A 37 -4.28 -6.16 -7.82
CA ASN A 37 -3.00 -6.76 -8.22
C ASN A 37 -2.09 -6.99 -7.00
N THR A 38 -2.00 -6.00 -6.11
CA THR A 38 -1.20 -6.08 -4.88
C THR A 38 -1.73 -7.15 -3.92
N ASN A 39 -3.04 -7.17 -3.69
CA ASN A 39 -3.69 -8.20 -2.88
C ASN A 39 -3.47 -9.61 -3.44
N GLY A 40 -3.43 -9.77 -4.76
CA GLY A 40 -3.09 -11.04 -5.41
C GLY A 40 -1.67 -11.53 -5.08
N LEU A 41 -0.72 -10.61 -4.90
CA LEU A 41 0.66 -10.94 -4.50
C LEU A 41 0.76 -11.33 -3.04
N VAL A 42 0.07 -10.59 -2.16
CA VAL A 42 -0.02 -10.94 -0.72
C VAL A 42 -0.60 -12.34 -0.54
N ARG A 43 -1.60 -12.70 -1.34
CA ARG A 43 -2.23 -14.04 -1.30
C ARG A 43 -1.30 -15.20 -1.71
N GLN A 44 -0.14 -14.93 -2.29
CA GLN A 44 0.89 -15.96 -2.52
C GLN A 44 1.52 -16.44 -1.21
N TYR A 45 1.51 -15.58 -0.18
CA TYR A 45 2.09 -15.83 1.14
C TYR A 45 1.02 -16.10 2.20
N LEU A 46 -0.12 -15.39 2.10
CA LEU A 46 -1.24 -15.45 3.05
C LEU A 46 -2.51 -15.87 2.30
N PRO A 47 -2.70 -17.17 2.03
CA PRO A 47 -3.86 -17.65 1.28
C PRO A 47 -5.18 -17.27 1.95
N LYS A 48 -6.23 -17.15 1.14
CA LYS A 48 -7.56 -16.80 1.65
C LYS A 48 -8.05 -17.87 2.65
N GLY A 49 -8.51 -17.42 3.81
CA GLY A 49 -9.03 -18.30 4.87
C GLY A 49 -7.95 -18.84 5.80
N MET A 50 -6.67 -18.48 5.60
CA MET A 50 -5.62 -18.71 6.58
C MET A 50 -5.94 -17.94 7.87
N ASP A 51 -5.72 -18.59 9.01
CA ASP A 51 -5.77 -17.92 10.30
C ASP A 51 -4.52 -17.04 10.47
N LEU A 52 -4.73 -15.72 10.46
CA LEU A 52 -3.63 -14.76 10.58
C LEU A 52 -3.15 -14.61 12.04
N SER A 53 -3.87 -15.15 13.03
CA SER A 53 -3.43 -15.11 14.43
C SER A 53 -2.19 -15.97 14.70
N GLU A 54 -1.92 -16.93 13.80
CA GLU A 54 -0.72 -17.77 13.84
C GLU A 54 0.48 -17.14 13.13
N VAL A 55 0.29 -16.00 12.46
CA VAL A 55 1.35 -15.29 11.73
C VAL A 55 1.93 -14.18 12.61
N THR A 56 3.24 -14.24 12.86
CA THR A 56 3.90 -13.23 13.69
C THR A 56 4.13 -11.94 12.93
N GLN A 57 4.34 -10.84 13.67
CA GLN A 57 4.67 -9.55 13.05
C GLN A 57 5.96 -9.64 12.21
N GLU A 58 6.96 -10.39 12.69
CA GLU A 58 8.23 -10.59 11.96
C GLU A 58 8.02 -11.31 10.62
N GLN A 59 7.07 -12.25 10.57
CA GLN A 59 6.70 -12.92 9.32
C GLN A 59 5.97 -11.96 8.37
N LEU A 60 5.07 -11.11 8.89
CA LEU A 60 4.40 -10.09 8.09
C LEU A 60 5.39 -9.06 7.52
N ASP A 61 6.37 -8.65 8.33
CA ASP A 61 7.43 -7.71 7.91
C ASP A 61 8.31 -8.33 6.82
N ALA A 62 8.71 -9.60 6.97
CA ALA A 62 9.46 -10.31 5.95
C ALA A 62 8.70 -10.42 4.61
N ILE A 63 7.38 -10.71 4.66
CA ILE A 63 6.52 -10.73 3.48
C ILE A 63 6.45 -9.33 2.83
N ALA A 64 6.28 -8.28 3.64
CA ALA A 64 6.24 -6.91 3.16
C ALA A 64 7.56 -6.52 2.48
N ASP A 65 8.70 -6.86 3.08
CA ASP A 65 10.02 -6.62 2.52
C ASP A 65 10.21 -7.32 1.18
N GLU A 66 9.84 -8.60 1.07
CA GLU A 66 9.90 -9.31 -0.22
C GLU A 66 9.01 -8.64 -1.28
N ILE A 67 7.78 -8.28 -0.93
CA ILE A 67 6.84 -7.64 -1.87
C ILE A 67 7.35 -6.26 -2.32
N ASN A 68 7.93 -5.48 -1.41
CA ASN A 68 8.44 -4.12 -1.65
C ASN A 68 9.77 -4.11 -2.42
N ASN A 69 10.57 -5.17 -2.30
CA ASN A 69 11.82 -5.33 -3.05
C ASN A 69 11.64 -6.09 -4.38
N ARG A 70 10.47 -6.69 -4.64
CA ARG A 70 10.20 -7.43 -5.87
C ARG A 70 10.04 -6.50 -7.10
N PRO A 71 10.87 -6.65 -8.15
CA PRO A 71 10.73 -5.91 -9.41
C PRO A 71 9.34 -6.03 -10.06
N ARG A 72 8.81 -4.91 -10.57
CA ARG A 72 7.49 -4.85 -11.24
C ARG A 72 7.64 -4.41 -12.69
N LYS A 73 7.02 -5.16 -13.61
CA LYS A 73 6.97 -4.76 -15.03
C LYS A 73 6.32 -3.39 -15.24
N THR A 74 5.29 -3.07 -14.45
CA THR A 74 4.58 -1.78 -14.47
C THR A 74 5.46 -0.60 -14.01
N LEU A 75 6.57 -0.88 -13.32
CA LEU A 75 7.55 0.11 -12.86
C LEU A 75 8.86 -0.01 -13.65
N ASN A 76 8.82 -0.44 -14.91
CA ASN A 76 10.02 -0.63 -15.74
C ASN A 76 11.09 -1.54 -15.10
N ALA A 77 10.64 -2.60 -14.42
CA ALA A 77 11.48 -3.54 -13.66
C ALA A 77 12.17 -2.96 -12.41
N HIS A 78 11.81 -1.75 -11.97
CA HIS A 78 12.13 -1.30 -10.63
C HIS A 78 11.22 -1.98 -9.59
N SER A 79 11.73 -2.11 -8.37
CA SER A 79 10.95 -2.49 -7.21
C SER A 79 10.12 -1.32 -6.68
N PRO A 80 9.01 -1.58 -5.95
CA PRO A 80 8.23 -0.53 -5.31
C PRO A 80 9.05 0.39 -4.42
N ILE A 81 10.01 -0.15 -3.66
CA ILE A 81 10.84 0.66 -2.75
C ILE A 81 11.78 1.60 -3.50
N GLU A 82 12.33 1.17 -4.65
CA GLU A 82 13.16 2.03 -5.51
C GLU A 82 12.31 3.14 -6.14
N ALA A 83 11.18 2.79 -6.73
CA ALA A 83 10.28 3.77 -7.34
C ALA A 83 9.78 4.81 -6.32
N TYR A 84 9.50 4.38 -5.09
CA TYR A 84 9.10 5.27 -4.01
C TYR A 84 10.25 6.17 -3.55
N ARG A 85 11.47 5.63 -3.41
CA ARG A 85 12.66 6.42 -3.09
C ARG A 85 12.91 7.51 -4.13
N ASP A 86 12.85 7.16 -5.42
CA ASP A 86 13.05 8.12 -6.51
C ASP A 86 11.97 9.21 -6.52
N PHE A 87 10.72 8.82 -6.25
CA PHE A 87 9.62 9.78 -6.08
C PHE A 87 9.89 10.76 -4.94
N LEU A 88 10.32 10.29 -3.77
CA LEU A 88 10.64 11.15 -2.63
C LEU A 88 11.79 12.10 -2.95
N LEU A 89 12.88 11.61 -3.55
CA LEU A 89 14.02 12.46 -3.92
C LEU A 89 13.62 13.56 -4.91
N LYS A 90 12.69 13.27 -5.82
CA LYS A 90 12.22 14.23 -6.82
C LYS A 90 11.28 15.29 -6.24
N HIS A 91 10.41 14.92 -5.30
CA HIS A 91 9.32 15.78 -4.82
C HIS A 91 9.56 16.38 -3.43
N HIS A 92 10.48 15.81 -2.66
CA HIS A 92 10.91 16.30 -1.36
C HIS A 92 12.42 16.11 -1.23
N PRO A 93 13.23 16.83 -2.02
CA PRO A 93 14.67 16.72 -1.95
C PRO A 93 15.10 16.99 -0.49
N PRO A 94 16.02 16.21 0.08
CA PRO A 94 16.48 16.44 1.44
C PRO A 94 16.96 17.89 1.51
N HIS A 95 16.35 18.69 2.39
CA HIS A 95 16.87 20.01 2.71
C HIS A 95 18.32 19.81 3.14
N ALA A 96 19.26 20.36 2.37
CA ALA A 96 20.66 20.33 2.74
C ALA A 96 20.77 20.92 4.14
N THR A 97 21.11 20.09 5.13
CA THR A 97 21.48 20.55 6.46
C THR A 97 22.68 21.47 6.26
N ILE A 98 22.45 22.77 6.35
CA ILE A 98 23.53 23.76 6.42
C ILE A 98 24.28 23.44 7.72
N GLN A 99 25.59 23.22 7.58
CA GLN A 99 26.53 22.89 8.65
C GLN A 99 26.56 23.95 9.76
#